data_AF-A0A7J6PQG1-F1
#
_entry.id   AF-A0A7J6PQG1-F1
#
_cell.length_a   1.000
_cell.length_b   1.000
_cell.length_c   1.000
_cell.angle_alpha   90.00
_cell.angle_beta   90.00
_cell.angle_gamma   90.00
#
_symmetry.space_group_name_H-M   'P 1'
#
loop_
_entity.id
_entity.type
_entity.pdbx_description
1 polymer ?
#
loop_
_entity_poly.entity_id
_entity_poly.type
_entity_poly.pdbx_seq_one_letter_code
_entity_poly.pdbx_strand_id
1 'polypeptide(L)'
;MPDLFHINFYLKLSRPIIWIIILPYYLFPLGGRLDLLATWRFWLSLLYLTFPVSIMMFGINDMADTDVDKYNPRESHGYFGNQATESDLVGLWKVILVSNLIPILVISIITGDWVLYPLFLAVALGLNILYNFEPFALQGRLLGIFLLTQWE
;
A
#
# COMPACT_ATOMS: atom_id res chain seq x y z
N MET A 1 -5.61 24.59 -1.88
CA MET A 1 -4.67 23.49 -1.56
C MET A 1 -5.41 22.58 -0.61
N PRO A 2 -5.57 21.28 -0.88
CA PRO A 2 -6.02 20.36 0.15
C PRO A 2 -4.99 20.42 1.28
N ASP A 3 -5.43 20.61 2.51
CA ASP A 3 -4.53 20.67 3.67
C ASP A 3 -3.72 19.36 3.73
N LEU A 4 -2.39 19.49 3.71
CA LEU A 4 -1.43 18.38 3.77
C LEU A 4 -1.56 17.52 5.05
N PHE A 5 -2.49 17.84 5.96
CA PHE A 5 -2.61 17.29 7.31
C PHE A 5 -3.98 16.67 7.63
N HIS A 6 -4.61 16.00 6.67
CA HIS A 6 -5.73 15.09 6.98
C HIS A 6 -5.21 13.72 7.46
N ILE A 7 -4.59 13.66 8.64
CA ILE A 7 -4.05 12.40 9.18
C ILE A 7 -5.10 11.29 9.26
N ASN A 8 -6.34 11.63 9.59
CA ASN A 8 -7.46 10.70 9.63
C ASN A 8 -7.78 10.12 8.24
N PHE A 9 -7.63 10.91 7.17
CA PHE A 9 -7.81 10.43 5.81
C PHE A 9 -6.74 9.40 5.48
N TYR A 10 -5.46 9.72 5.72
CA TYR A 10 -4.35 8.81 5.42
C TYR A 10 -4.37 7.52 6.26
N LEU A 11 -4.80 7.61 7.53
CA LEU A 11 -5.02 6.44 8.37
C LEU A 11 -6.11 5.53 7.79
N LYS A 12 -7.24 6.09 7.34
CA LYS A 12 -8.28 5.29 6.68
C LYS A 12 -7.82 4.74 5.33
N LEU A 13 -7.08 5.54 4.56
CA LEU A 13 -6.52 5.15 3.27
C LEU A 13 -5.57 3.96 3.38
N SER A 14 -4.79 3.87 4.47
CA SER A 14 -3.95 2.70 4.75
C SER A 14 -4.72 1.43 5.11
N ARG A 15 -6.05 1.48 5.22
CA ARG A 15 -6.98 0.39 5.53
C ARG A 15 -6.51 -0.45 6.74
N PRO A 16 -6.64 0.09 7.98
CA PRO A 16 -6.07 -0.55 9.18
C PRO A 16 -6.55 -1.99 9.44
N ILE A 17 -7.74 -2.36 8.94
CA ILE A 17 -8.20 -3.74 9.00
C ILE A 17 -7.26 -4.71 8.27
N ILE A 18 -6.63 -4.25 7.17
CA ILE A 18 -5.67 -5.04 6.40
C ILE A 18 -4.35 -5.20 7.18
N TRP A 19 -4.03 -4.33 8.14
CA TRP A 19 -2.83 -4.50 8.97
C TRP A 19 -2.88 -5.79 9.78
N ILE A 20 -4.09 -6.20 10.18
CA ILE A 20 -4.33 -7.47 10.88
C ILE A 20 -4.01 -8.65 9.95
N ILE A 21 -4.22 -8.50 8.63
CA ILE A 21 -3.84 -9.51 7.63
C ILE A 21 -2.32 -9.48 7.38
N ILE A 22 -1.71 -8.29 7.31
CA ILE A 22 -0.26 -8.13 7.13
C ILE A 22 0.53 -8.81 8.26
N LEU A 23 0.03 -8.70 9.50
CA LEU A 23 0.76 -9.16 10.69
C LEU A 23 1.13 -10.66 10.64
N PRO A 24 0.22 -11.62 10.38
CA PRO A 24 0.58 -13.02 10.18
C PRO A 24 1.63 -13.24 9.08
N TYR A 25 1.51 -12.58 7.93
CA TYR A 25 2.47 -12.73 6.82
C TYR A 25 3.83 -12.10 7.13
N TYR A 26 3.88 -11.10 8.02
CA TYR A 26 5.12 -10.53 8.52
C TYR A 26 5.79 -11.41 9.57
N LEU A 27 4.99 -12.08 10.41
CA LEU A 27 5.47 -12.99 11.46
C LEU A 27 5.85 -14.38 10.92
N PHE A 28 5.18 -14.87 9.89
CA PHE A 28 5.37 -16.23 9.37
C PHE A 28 6.83 -16.53 8.95
N PRO A 29 7.55 -15.64 8.25
CA PRO A 29 8.95 -15.87 7.87
C PRO A 29 9.95 -15.82 9.03
N LEU A 30 9.53 -15.44 10.26
CA LEU A 30 10.43 -15.48 11.41
C LEU A 30 10.93 -16.91 11.68
N GLY A 31 10.17 -17.95 11.34
CA GLY A 31 10.62 -19.33 11.47
C GLY A 31 11.12 -19.70 12.87
N GLY A 32 10.52 -19.11 13.92
CA GLY A 32 10.93 -19.30 15.31
C GLY A 32 12.06 -18.39 15.81
N ARG A 33 12.58 -17.48 14.98
CA ARG A 33 13.59 -16.46 15.35
C ARG A 33 12.99 -15.32 16.17
N LEU A 34 12.57 -15.62 17.39
CA LEU A 34 11.96 -14.66 18.31
C LEU A 34 12.92 -13.54 18.76
N ASP A 35 14.22 -13.74 18.62
CA ASP A 35 15.25 -12.72 18.86
C ASP A 35 15.04 -11.47 17.98
N LEU A 36 14.46 -11.63 16.78
CA LEU A 36 14.16 -10.52 15.89
C LEU A 36 13.11 -9.56 16.46
N LEU A 37 12.20 -10.03 17.32
CA LEU A 37 11.19 -9.20 17.98
C LEU A 37 11.81 -8.16 18.93
N ALA A 38 13.03 -8.39 19.41
CA ALA A 38 13.76 -7.43 20.23
C ALA A 38 14.50 -6.36 19.39
N THR A 39 14.49 -6.48 18.06
CA THR A 39 15.23 -5.57 17.19
C THR A 39 14.37 -4.39 16.74
N TRP A 40 14.96 -3.18 16.72
CA TRP A 40 14.28 -2.00 16.19
C TRP A 40 13.92 -2.14 14.71
N ARG A 41 14.72 -2.91 13.95
CA ARG A 41 14.50 -3.15 12.50
C ARG A 41 13.20 -3.90 12.25
N PHE A 42 12.86 -4.86 13.11
CA PHE A 42 11.59 -5.59 13.03
C PHE A 42 10.40 -4.64 13.15
N TRP A 43 10.35 -3.85 14.22
CA TRP A 43 9.24 -2.93 14.48
C TRP A 43 9.16 -1.80 13.44
N LEU A 44 10.31 -1.27 13.00
CA LEU A 44 10.33 -0.24 11.97
C LEU A 44 9.82 -0.77 10.62
N SER A 45 10.22 -1.98 10.24
CA SER A 45 9.77 -2.62 9.00
C SER A 45 8.28 -2.96 9.06
N LEU A 46 7.78 -3.45 10.21
CA LEU A 46 6.35 -3.67 10.42
C LEU A 46 5.56 -2.36 10.24
N LEU A 47 5.98 -1.29 10.92
CA LEU A 47 5.35 0.03 10.80
C LEU A 47 5.37 0.54 9.36
N TYR A 48 6.49 0.35 8.65
CA TYR A 48 6.65 0.75 7.25
C TYR A 48 5.70 0.01 6.32
N LEU A 49 5.52 -1.30 6.52
CA LEU A 49 4.60 -2.13 5.74
C LEU A 49 3.14 -1.77 6.02
N THR A 50 2.78 -1.61 7.29
CA THR A 50 1.39 -1.34 7.66
C THR A 50 0.97 0.07 7.28
N PHE A 51 1.84 1.08 7.35
CA PHE A 51 1.41 2.46 7.08
C PHE A 51 1.89 3.01 5.72
N PRO A 52 3.16 3.39 5.51
CA PRO A 52 3.65 3.91 4.22
C PRO A 52 3.34 3.04 3.00
N VAL A 53 3.63 1.74 3.06
CA VAL A 53 3.40 0.83 1.93
C VAL A 53 1.90 0.62 1.71
N SER A 54 1.10 0.54 2.76
CA SER A 54 -0.36 0.43 2.59
C SER A 54 -0.97 1.69 1.98
N ILE A 55 -0.49 2.90 2.34
CA ILE A 55 -0.88 4.15 1.66
C ILE A 55 -0.50 4.09 0.17
N MET A 56 0.68 3.60 -0.17
CA MET A 56 1.09 3.43 -1.56
C MET A 56 0.15 2.48 -2.30
N MET A 57 -0.07 1.28 -1.76
CA MET A 57 -0.86 0.24 -2.42
C MET A 57 -2.32 0.65 -2.62
N PHE A 58 -2.97 1.14 -1.56
CA PHE A 58 -4.38 1.52 -1.61
C PHE A 58 -4.59 2.89 -2.23
N GLY A 59 -3.64 3.82 -2.08
CA GLY A 59 -3.70 5.10 -2.76
C GLY A 59 -3.56 4.98 -4.27
N ILE A 60 -2.68 4.10 -4.75
CA ILE A 60 -2.58 3.79 -6.19
C ILE A 60 -3.87 3.12 -6.68
N ASN A 61 -4.42 2.18 -5.91
CA ASN A 61 -5.69 1.53 -6.25
C ASN A 61 -6.84 2.55 -6.34
N ASP A 62 -7.03 3.41 -5.33
CA ASP A 62 -8.08 4.44 -5.34
C ASP A 62 -7.87 5.46 -6.49
N MET A 63 -6.62 5.76 -6.88
CA MET A 63 -6.33 6.60 -8.06
C MET A 63 -6.67 5.91 -9.39
N ALA A 64 -6.51 4.58 -9.48
CA ALA A 64 -6.82 3.82 -10.70
C ALA A 64 -8.33 3.57 -10.84
N ASP A 65 -9.02 3.37 -9.72
CA ASP A 65 -10.43 2.99 -9.67
C ASP A 65 -11.37 4.19 -9.49
N THR A 66 -10.89 5.44 -9.61
CA THR A 66 -11.67 6.67 -9.36
C THR A 66 -13.01 6.71 -10.11
N ASP A 67 -13.01 6.32 -11.40
CA ASP A 67 -14.23 6.28 -12.22
C ASP A 67 -15.19 5.16 -11.81
N VAL A 68 -14.66 4.01 -11.38
CA VAL A 68 -15.44 2.82 -10.99
C VAL A 68 -16.06 3.02 -9.61
N ASP A 69 -15.28 3.55 -8.66
CA ASP A 69 -15.70 3.83 -7.29
C ASP A 69 -16.82 4.88 -7.20
N LYS A 70 -17.01 5.69 -8.25
CA LYS A 70 -18.14 6.62 -8.35
C LYS A 70 -19.50 5.91 -8.27
N TYR A 71 -19.57 4.68 -8.76
CA TYR A 71 -20.81 3.89 -8.84
C TYR A 71 -20.95 2.89 -7.69
N ASN A 72 -19.94 2.76 -6.83
CA ASN A 72 -19.92 1.82 -5.71
C ASN A 72 -19.67 2.55 -4.38
N PRO A 73 -20.73 3.09 -3.74
CA PRO A 73 -20.59 3.76 -2.45
C PRO A 73 -20.07 2.77 -1.39
N ARG A 74 -18.85 3.00 -0.89
CA ARG A 74 -18.27 2.19 0.18
C ARG A 74 -19.04 2.47 1.49
N GLU A 75 -19.40 1.42 2.23
CA GLU A 75 -20.04 1.60 3.54
C GLU A 75 -19.18 2.51 4.43
N SER A 76 -19.83 3.45 5.12
CA SER A 76 -19.21 4.56 5.86
C SER A 76 -18.34 4.15 7.08
N HIS A 77 -18.26 2.86 7.37
CA HIS A 77 -17.39 2.31 8.39
C HIS A 77 -15.94 2.36 7.87
N GLY A 78 -15.20 3.40 8.25
CA GLY A 78 -13.84 3.72 7.78
C GLY A 78 -12.75 2.65 7.96
N TYR A 79 -13.11 1.43 8.35
CA TYR A 79 -12.26 0.24 8.34
C TYR A 79 -11.92 -0.22 6.91
N PHE A 80 -12.81 0.00 5.93
CA PHE A 80 -12.60 -0.38 4.54
C PHE A 80 -11.97 0.73 3.68
N GLY A 81 -11.68 1.89 4.27
CA GLY A 81 -11.26 3.11 3.58
C GLY A 81 -12.41 4.11 3.42
N ASN A 82 -12.09 5.40 3.31
CA ASN A 82 -13.08 6.39 2.90
C ASN A 82 -13.31 6.27 1.38
N GLN A 83 -14.49 6.64 0.89
CA GLN A 83 -14.65 6.97 -0.53
C GLN A 83 -13.88 8.26 -0.78
N ALA A 84 -12.68 8.15 -1.37
CA ALA A 84 -11.86 9.30 -1.68
C ALA A 84 -12.57 10.15 -2.74
N THR A 85 -12.68 11.45 -2.50
CA THR A 85 -13.16 12.38 -3.51
C THR A 85 -12.06 12.66 -4.54
N GLU A 86 -12.41 13.09 -5.75
CA GLU A 86 -11.40 13.54 -6.73
C GLU A 86 -10.44 14.57 -6.12
N SER A 87 -10.96 15.48 -5.28
CA SER A 87 -10.14 16.46 -4.56
C SER A 87 -9.16 15.87 -3.54
N ASP A 88 -9.49 14.73 -2.92
CA ASP A 88 -8.60 14.03 -1.99
C ASP A 88 -7.44 13.33 -2.71
N LEU A 89 -7.67 12.92 -3.96
CA LEU A 89 -6.68 12.24 -4.80
C LEU A 89 -5.70 13.22 -5.47
N VAL A 90 -6.06 14.51 -5.56
CA VAL A 90 -5.15 15.54 -6.10
C VAL A 90 -3.88 15.62 -5.26
N GLY A 91 -2.77 15.19 -5.86
CA GLY A 91 -1.45 15.23 -5.22
C GLY A 91 -1.19 14.07 -4.27
N LEU A 92 -2.06 13.05 -4.20
CA LEU A 92 -1.84 11.85 -3.40
C LEU A 92 -0.52 11.14 -3.78
N TRP A 93 -0.15 11.16 -5.06
CA TRP A 93 1.14 10.65 -5.53
C TRP A 93 2.34 11.30 -4.82
N LYS A 94 2.25 12.57 -4.42
CA LYS A 94 3.32 13.25 -3.65
C LYS A 94 3.41 12.68 -2.25
N VAL A 95 2.27 12.43 -1.61
CA VAL A 95 2.21 11.81 -0.28
C VAL A 95 2.79 10.41 -0.35
N ILE A 96 2.40 9.60 -1.35
CA ILE A 96 2.93 8.26 -1.59
C ILE A 96 4.45 8.31 -1.79
N LEU A 97 4.93 9.21 -2.64
CA LEU A 97 6.35 9.36 -2.93
C LEU A 97 7.13 9.76 -1.67
N VAL A 98 6.68 10.78 -0.95
CA VAL A 98 7.37 11.29 0.25
C VAL A 98 7.33 10.27 1.39
N SER A 99 6.17 9.64 1.62
CA SER A 99 5.99 8.68 2.72
C SER A 99 6.79 7.39 2.53
N ASN A 100 7.14 7.03 1.29
CA ASN A 100 7.95 5.84 1.00
C ASN A 100 9.44 6.20 0.75
N LEU A 101 9.73 7.26 0.01
CA LEU A 101 11.10 7.63 -0.34
C LEU A 101 11.90 8.06 0.89
N ILE A 102 11.31 8.87 1.80
CA ILE A 102 12.04 9.34 2.98
C ILE A 102 12.47 8.16 3.88
N PRO A 103 11.58 7.24 4.31
CA PRO A 103 12.00 6.10 5.13
C PRO A 103 13.02 5.21 4.42
N ILE A 104 12.88 4.99 3.11
CA ILE A 104 13.83 4.17 2.33
C ILE A 104 15.22 4.81 2.28
N LEU A 105 15.30 6.14 2.11
CA LEU A 105 16.59 6.84 2.16
C LEU A 105 17.19 6.78 3.57
N VAL A 106 16.39 7.07 4.60
CA VAL A 106 16.83 7.04 6.00
C VAL A 106 17.36 5.66 6.38
N ILE A 107 16.63 4.58 6.05
CA ILE A 107 17.06 3.23 6.41
C ILE A 107 18.31 2.81 5.63
N SER A 108 18.42 3.17 4.34
CA SER A 108 19.61 2.92 3.52
C SER A 108 20.85 3.62 4.10
N ILE A 109 20.69 4.85 4.61
CA ILE A 109 21.78 5.57 5.27
C ILE A 109 22.20 4.88 6.58
N ILE A 110 21.23 4.49 7.42
CA ILE A 110 21.51 3.88 8.73
C ILE A 110 22.17 2.51 8.59
N THR A 111 21.78 1.72 7.59
CA THR A 111 22.32 0.36 7.38
C THR A 111 23.53 0.32 6.45
N GLY A 112 23.71 1.34 5.62
CA GLY A 112 24.66 1.34 4.51
C GLY A 112 24.22 0.53 3.29
N ASP A 113 23.00 -0.01 3.29
CA ASP A 113 22.49 -0.85 2.20
C ASP A 113 21.71 -0.03 1.17
N TRP A 114 22.40 0.35 0.11
CA TRP A 114 21.86 1.14 -0.99
C TRP A 114 21.24 0.30 -2.11
N VAL A 115 21.14 -1.03 -1.94
CA VAL A 115 20.58 -1.93 -2.94
C VAL A 115 19.24 -2.49 -2.48
N LEU A 116 19.20 -3.10 -1.29
CA LEU A 116 18.04 -3.84 -0.83
C LEU A 116 16.79 -2.97 -0.70
N TYR A 117 16.89 -1.84 0.01
CA TYR A 117 15.71 -0.99 0.28
C TYR A 117 15.22 -0.23 -0.97
N PRO A 118 16.10 0.36 -1.80
CA PRO A 118 15.66 0.95 -3.07
C PRO A 118 15.07 -0.09 -4.03
N LEU A 119 15.65 -1.30 -4.10
CA LEU A 119 15.10 -2.39 -4.91
C LEU A 119 13.73 -2.82 -4.39
N PHE A 120 13.55 -2.97 -3.07
CA PHE A 120 12.26 -3.25 -2.48
C PHE A 120 11.21 -2.22 -2.90
N LEU A 121 11.51 -0.92 -2.76
CA LEU A 121 10.59 0.14 -3.16
C LEU A 121 10.28 0.09 -4.66
N ALA A 122 11.29 -0.09 -5.50
CA ALA A 122 11.12 -0.15 -6.95
C ALA A 122 10.23 -1.33 -7.37
N VAL A 123 10.45 -2.51 -6.78
CA VAL A 123 9.64 -3.71 -7.04
C VAL A 123 8.22 -3.53 -6.51
N ALA A 124 8.06 -3.04 -5.28
CA ALA A 124 6.74 -2.85 -4.67
C ALA A 124 5.90 -1.83 -5.46
N LEU A 125 6.50 -0.68 -5.81
CA LEU A 125 5.84 0.34 -6.62
C LEU A 125 5.55 -0.17 -8.03
N GLY A 126 6.52 -0.82 -8.67
CA GLY A 126 6.38 -1.38 -10.02
C GLY A 126 5.24 -2.40 -10.10
N LEU A 127 5.24 -3.39 -9.21
CA LEU A 127 4.16 -4.39 -9.15
C LEU A 127 2.80 -3.75 -8.89
N ASN A 128 2.74 -2.73 -8.02
CA ASN A 128 1.48 -2.07 -7.71
C ASN A 128 0.94 -1.25 -8.89
N ILE A 129 1.82 -0.56 -9.64
CA ILE A 129 1.43 0.13 -10.88
C ILE A 129 0.96 -0.88 -11.93
N LEU A 130 1.72 -1.98 -12.14
CA LEU A 130 1.34 -3.03 -13.11
C LEU A 130 0.01 -3.70 -12.76
N TYR A 131 -0.29 -3.83 -11.46
CA TYR A 131 -1.54 -4.41 -11.00
C TYR A 131 -2.75 -3.52 -11.32
N ASN A 132 -2.62 -2.20 -11.14
CA ASN A 132 -3.74 -1.26 -11.19
C ASN A 132 -3.90 -0.56 -12.56
N PHE A 133 -2.81 -0.18 -13.24
CA PHE A 133 -2.87 0.64 -14.46
C PHE A 133 -2.66 -0.16 -15.76
N GLU A 134 -3.26 0.33 -16.84
CA GLU A 134 -3.00 -0.16 -18.22
C GLU A 134 -1.54 0.08 -18.64
N PRO A 135 -0.96 -0.73 -19.54
CA PRO A 135 -1.60 -1.78 -20.37
C PRO A 135 -1.71 -3.16 -19.68
N PHE A 136 -1.42 -3.26 -18.38
CA PHE A 136 -1.41 -4.55 -17.68
C PHE A 136 -2.69 -4.78 -16.90
N ALA A 137 -3.10 -3.83 -16.05
CA ALA A 137 -4.34 -3.84 -15.26
C ALA A 137 -4.69 -5.26 -14.76
N LEU A 138 -3.70 -5.92 -14.13
CA LEU A 138 -3.79 -7.34 -13.78
C LEU A 138 -5.01 -7.64 -12.90
N GLN A 139 -5.47 -6.67 -12.11
CA GLN A 139 -6.69 -6.78 -11.32
C GLN A 139 -7.92 -7.20 -12.14
N GLY A 140 -8.13 -6.58 -13.30
CA GLY A 140 -9.26 -6.87 -14.18
C GLY A 140 -9.04 -8.13 -15.02
N ARG A 141 -7.80 -8.36 -15.48
CA ARG A 141 -7.47 -9.49 -16.36
C ARG A 141 -7.47 -10.84 -15.65
N LEU A 142 -6.95 -10.91 -14.42
CA LEU A 142 -6.96 -12.13 -13.63
C LEU A 142 -8.40 -12.54 -13.28
N LEU A 143 -9.27 -11.57 -12.95
CA LEU A 143 -10.70 -11.83 -12.76
C LEU A 143 -11.37 -12.33 -14.06
N GLY A 144 -11.03 -11.72 -15.20
CA GLY A 144 -11.52 -12.14 -16.51
C GLY A 144 -11.14 -13.58 -16.86
N ILE A 145 -9.89 -13.99 -16.62
CA ILE A 145 -9.45 -15.38 -16.82
C ILE A 145 -10.24 -16.33 -15.92
N PHE A 146 -10.37 -16.02 -14.63
CA PHE A 146 -11.14 -16.84 -13.70
C PHE A 146 -12.60 -17.02 -14.14
N LEU A 147 -13.26 -15.94 -14.55
CA LEU A 147 -14.64 -16.00 -15.03
C LEU A 147 -14.77 -16.78 -16.34
N LEU A 148 -13.83 -16.65 -17.28
CA LEU A 148 -13.85 -17.40 -18.54
C LEU A 148 -13.61 -18.91 -18.32
N THR A 149 -12.85 -19.31 -17.30
CA THR A 149 -12.60 -20.72 -16.96
C THR A 149 -13.70 -21.40 -16.15
N GLN A 150 -14.73 -20.66 -15.70
CA GLN A 150 -15.86 -21.22 -14.92
C GLN A 150 -17.05 -21.65 -15.81
N TRP A 151 -16.92 -21.50 -17.14
CA TRP A 151 -17.95 -21.85 -18.13
C TRP A 151 -17.51 -22.92 -19.14
N GLU A 152 -16.39 -23.59 -18.90
CA GLU A 152 -15.95 -24.81 -19.62
C GLU A 152 -16.18 -26.05 -18.73
#